data_AF-A0A0Q4GN51-F1
#
_entry.id   AF-A0A0Q4GN51-F1
#
_cell.length_a   1.000
_cell.length_b   1.000
_cell.length_c   1.000
_cell.angle_alpha   90.00
_cell.angle_beta   90.00
_cell.angle_gamma   90.00
#
_symmetry.space_group_name_H-M   'P 1'
#
loop_
_entity.id
_entity.type
_entity.pdbx_description
1 polymer ?
#
loop_
_entity_poly.entity_id
_entity_poly.type
_entity_poly.pdbx_seq_one_letter_code
_entity_poly.pdbx_strand_id
1 'polypeptide(L)'
;MVPKGKLIIIGGAINTGSFAETQFGLPENMNFFERGILKRITTESLRDTQSRFEIITTASLMPEKVGEEYIKAYAQLDVHNVGVLNITNREEANSDENYERIKAAEVIIFTGGDQLRLSSIFGGTKIHQILLEKYRNEPVVIAGTSAGAAASSKNMIYQGSSKDALLKGEVKITGGLGFIDDVIVDTHFVQRGRIGRLLYAAASNPGILGIGLGEDTGLFISDGHIMEAIGSGMVILVDGRNMADTNLTDVEMGQPVSIKNMVVHVMCDGDVYDLTDHSLVIHHPKVIPIS
;
A
#
# COMPACT_ATOMS: atom_id res chain seq x y z
N MET A 1 -15.50 8.43 12.11
CA MET A 1 -15.02 7.69 13.29
C MET A 1 -13.60 7.27 12.98
N VAL A 2 -12.66 7.58 13.87
CA VAL A 2 -11.23 7.24 13.70
C VAL A 2 -11.07 5.72 13.83
N PRO A 3 -10.45 5.01 12.85
CA PRO A 3 -10.19 3.58 12.96
C PRO A 3 -9.17 3.30 14.06
N LYS A 4 -9.37 2.22 14.81
CA LYS A 4 -8.39 1.75 15.80
C LYS A 4 -7.24 0.95 15.20
N GLY A 5 -7.46 0.38 14.03
CA GLY A 5 -6.46 -0.35 13.27
C GLY A 5 -5.47 0.61 12.60
N LYS A 6 -4.31 0.06 12.24
CA LYS A 6 -3.25 0.76 11.50
C LYS A 6 -3.16 0.18 10.09
N LEU A 7 -2.91 1.02 9.10
CA LEU A 7 -2.76 0.61 7.72
C LEU A 7 -1.33 0.89 7.24
N ILE A 8 -0.69 -0.08 6.59
CA ILE A 8 0.64 0.09 5.98
C ILE A 8 0.54 -0.25 4.49
N ILE A 9 0.77 0.73 3.61
CA ILE A 9 0.73 0.55 2.16
C ILE A 9 2.12 0.72 1.56
N ILE A 10 2.55 -0.23 0.73
CA ILE A 10 3.94 -0.36 0.27
C ILE A 10 3.98 -0.44 -1.26
N GLY A 11 4.89 0.30 -1.90
CA GLY A 11 4.96 0.42 -3.35
C GLY A 11 5.43 -0.82 -4.10
N GLY A 12 5.83 -1.88 -3.41
CA GLY A 12 6.28 -3.15 -4.00
C GLY A 12 7.77 -3.39 -3.80
N ALA A 13 8.22 -4.57 -4.25
CA ALA A 13 9.60 -5.05 -4.08
C ALA A 13 10.14 -4.82 -2.65
N ILE A 14 9.30 -5.10 -1.65
CA ILE A 14 9.70 -4.97 -0.25
C ILE A 14 10.89 -5.88 -0.01
N ASN A 15 11.89 -5.37 0.69
CA ASN A 15 13.04 -6.17 1.03
C ASN A 15 12.66 -7.23 2.08
N THR A 16 12.62 -8.49 1.66
CA THR A 16 12.37 -9.66 2.49
C THR A 16 13.68 -10.33 3.00
N GLY A 17 14.83 -9.70 2.76
CA GLY A 17 16.16 -10.16 3.17
C GLY A 17 16.84 -11.08 2.15
N SER A 18 17.07 -10.61 0.92
CA SER A 18 17.83 -11.40 -0.07
C SER A 18 19.32 -11.44 0.30
N PHE A 19 19.88 -12.65 0.40
CA PHE A 19 21.31 -12.85 0.59
C PHE A 19 22.00 -12.87 -0.77
N ALA A 20 22.47 -11.72 -1.23
CA ALA A 20 23.69 -11.71 -2.02
C ALA A 20 24.85 -11.52 -1.03
N GLU A 21 25.76 -12.49 -0.95
CA GLU A 21 27.04 -12.28 -0.27
C GLU A 21 27.72 -11.07 -0.90
N THR A 22 27.96 -10.01 -0.14
CA THR A 22 28.92 -8.99 -0.58
C THR A 22 30.32 -9.60 -0.54
N GLN A 23 31.22 -9.17 -1.44
CA GLN A 23 32.61 -9.66 -1.55
C GLN A 23 33.43 -9.58 -0.24
N PHE A 24 32.90 -8.98 0.82
CA PHE A 24 33.62 -8.68 2.06
C PHE A 24 33.06 -9.36 3.32
N GLY A 25 32.07 -10.26 3.23
CA GLY A 25 31.68 -11.14 4.34
C GLY A 25 31.14 -10.44 5.60
N LEU A 26 30.76 -9.17 5.51
CA LEU A 26 30.06 -8.44 6.57
C LEU A 26 28.55 -8.46 6.28
N PRO A 27 27.67 -8.79 7.26
CA PRO A 27 26.23 -8.66 7.06
C PRO A 27 25.85 -7.17 7.06
N GLU A 28 25.72 -6.56 5.88
CA GLU A 28 25.05 -5.25 5.70
C GLU A 28 23.58 -5.27 6.19
N ASN A 29 23.03 -6.46 6.43
CA ASN A 29 21.60 -6.70 6.69
C ASN A 29 21.11 -6.37 8.10
N MET A 30 21.95 -6.30 9.14
CA MET A 30 21.48 -6.14 10.53
C MET A 30 20.86 -4.76 10.81
N ASN A 31 21.57 -3.67 10.45
CA ASN A 31 21.04 -2.30 10.60
C ASN A 31 19.83 -2.02 9.70
N PHE A 32 19.75 -2.73 8.57
CA PHE A 32 18.67 -2.59 7.60
C PHE A 32 17.38 -3.30 8.06
N PHE A 33 17.48 -4.51 8.61
CA PHE A 33 16.32 -5.25 9.13
C PHE A 33 15.73 -4.56 10.37
N GLU A 34 16.55 -3.96 11.23
CA GLU A 34 16.08 -3.19 12.40
C GLU A 34 15.24 -1.96 12.02
N ARG A 35 15.45 -1.38 10.83
CA ARG A 35 14.70 -0.22 10.32
C ARG A 35 13.73 -0.56 9.17
N GLY A 36 13.63 -1.84 8.81
CA GLY A 36 12.86 -2.28 7.66
C GLY A 36 11.35 -2.21 7.90
N ILE A 37 10.59 -2.06 6.81
CA ILE A 37 9.12 -1.98 6.84
C ILE A 37 8.52 -3.23 7.52
N LEU A 38 9.10 -4.43 7.30
CA LEU A 38 8.64 -5.65 7.97
C LEU A 38 8.76 -5.57 9.49
N LYS A 39 9.86 -5.02 10.00
CA LYS A 39 10.04 -4.78 11.44
C LYS A 39 9.03 -3.75 11.95
N ARG A 40 8.77 -2.68 11.19
CA ARG A 40 7.74 -1.70 11.54
C ARG A 40 6.35 -2.35 11.65
N ILE A 41 5.96 -3.20 10.69
CA ILE A 41 4.71 -3.97 10.77
C ILE A 41 4.64 -4.78 12.08
N THR A 42 5.73 -5.46 12.45
CA THR A 42 5.79 -6.26 13.68
C THR A 42 5.67 -5.38 14.92
N THR A 43 6.45 -4.31 15.04
CA THR A 43 6.43 -3.43 16.23
C THR A 43 5.10 -2.70 16.41
N GLU A 44 4.37 -2.44 15.32
CA GLU A 44 3.07 -1.79 15.37
C GLU A 44 1.92 -2.75 15.72
N SER A 45 2.17 -4.05 15.67
CA SER A 45 1.21 -5.11 16.01
C SER A 45 0.95 -5.20 17.51
N LEU A 46 -0.22 -5.73 17.89
CA LEU A 46 -0.69 -5.73 19.27
C LEU A 46 0.25 -6.43 20.26
N ARG A 47 0.91 -7.51 19.83
CA ARG A 47 1.77 -8.37 20.66
C ARG A 47 3.18 -8.55 20.08
N ASP A 48 3.63 -7.59 19.26
CA ASP A 48 4.94 -7.61 18.60
C ASP A 48 5.22 -8.98 17.95
N THR A 49 6.30 -9.67 18.34
CA THR A 49 6.69 -10.96 17.75
C THR A 49 5.74 -12.13 18.06
N GLN A 50 4.86 -11.96 19.04
CA GLN A 50 3.87 -12.96 19.45
C GLN A 50 2.51 -12.78 18.76
N SER A 51 2.34 -11.71 17.97
CA SER A 51 1.09 -11.48 17.24
C SER A 51 0.83 -12.59 16.23
N ARG A 52 -0.44 -12.82 15.89
CA ARG A 52 -0.82 -13.77 14.83
C ARG A 52 -0.88 -13.09 13.47
N PHE A 53 -0.02 -13.53 12.56
CA PHE A 53 0.10 -13.00 11.19
C PHE A 53 -0.65 -13.89 10.20
N GLU A 54 -1.36 -13.28 9.26
CA GLU A 54 -1.95 -13.95 8.10
C GLU A 54 -1.49 -13.26 6.81
N ILE A 55 -0.73 -14.01 6.00
CA ILE A 55 -0.23 -13.57 4.70
C ILE A 55 -1.24 -13.99 3.62
N ILE A 56 -1.90 -13.01 3.02
CA ILE A 56 -2.93 -13.20 1.99
C ILE A 56 -2.27 -13.16 0.61
N THR A 57 -2.13 -14.32 -0.01
CA THR A 57 -1.40 -14.49 -1.28
C THR A 57 -2.29 -14.44 -2.52
N THR A 58 -3.58 -14.10 -2.37
CA THR A 58 -4.59 -14.17 -3.43
C THR A 58 -4.22 -13.42 -4.72
N ALA A 59 -3.54 -12.28 -4.60
CA ALA A 59 -3.13 -11.48 -5.76
C ALA A 59 -2.03 -12.16 -6.58
N SER A 60 -1.20 -13.01 -5.95
CA SER A 60 -0.01 -13.59 -6.55
C SER A 60 -0.34 -14.72 -7.54
N LEU A 61 0.45 -14.82 -8.62
CA LEU A 61 0.46 -15.98 -9.51
C LEU A 61 1.33 -17.14 -8.98
N MET A 62 2.11 -16.89 -7.93
CA MET A 62 2.98 -17.88 -7.27
C MET A 62 2.73 -17.84 -5.75
N PRO A 63 1.51 -18.20 -5.28
CA PRO A 63 1.10 -17.99 -3.89
C PRO A 63 1.98 -18.75 -2.89
N GLU A 64 2.35 -20.01 -3.19
CA GLU A 64 3.19 -20.84 -2.32
C GLU A 64 4.57 -20.22 -2.11
N LYS A 65 5.25 -19.88 -3.20
CA LYS A 65 6.58 -19.26 -3.17
C LYS A 65 6.59 -17.96 -2.37
N VAL A 66 5.64 -17.07 -2.65
CA VAL A 66 5.54 -15.78 -1.96
C VAL A 66 5.23 -16.00 -0.47
N GLY A 67 4.34 -16.94 -0.14
CA GLY A 67 4.03 -17.29 1.24
C GLY A 67 5.27 -17.78 2.01
N GLU A 68 6.06 -18.67 1.42
CA GLU A 68 7.31 -19.14 2.01
C GLU A 68 8.34 -18.02 2.22
N GLU A 69 8.46 -17.09 1.28
CA GLU A 69 9.36 -15.93 1.39
C GLU A 69 8.98 -15.06 2.59
N TYR A 70 7.69 -14.77 2.79
CA TYR A 70 7.22 -14.02 3.96
C TYR A 70 7.43 -14.77 5.28
N ILE A 71 7.17 -16.08 5.32
CA ILE A 71 7.44 -16.90 6.52
C ILE A 71 8.92 -16.82 6.90
N LYS A 72 9.83 -16.99 5.92
CA LYS A 72 11.29 -16.93 6.15
C LYS A 72 11.73 -15.54 6.60
N ALA A 73 11.17 -14.48 6.02
CA ALA A 73 11.49 -13.11 6.41
C ALA A 73 11.03 -12.80 7.84
N TYR A 74 9.82 -13.21 8.21
CA TYR A 74 9.28 -12.99 9.55
C TYR A 74 9.95 -13.85 10.63
N ALA A 75 10.37 -15.07 10.29
CA ALA A 75 11.16 -15.90 11.20
C ALA A 75 12.50 -15.24 11.59
N GLN A 76 13.12 -14.46 10.69
CA GLN A 76 14.31 -13.66 10.99
C GLN A 76 14.02 -12.49 11.95
N LEU A 77 12.75 -12.05 12.05
CA LEU A 77 12.27 -11.07 13.02
C LEU A 77 11.76 -11.71 14.32
N ASP A 78 12.02 -13.01 14.53
CA ASP A 78 11.51 -13.82 15.65
C ASP A 78 9.98 -13.95 15.69
N VAL A 79 9.31 -13.72 14.55
CA VAL A 79 7.87 -13.90 14.39
C VAL A 79 7.60 -15.29 13.83
N HIS A 80 7.11 -16.20 14.68
CA HIS A 80 6.88 -17.60 14.30
C HIS A 80 5.39 -17.96 14.11
N ASN A 81 4.46 -17.12 14.55
CA ASN A 81 3.02 -17.34 14.41
C ASN A 81 2.50 -16.75 13.09
N VAL A 82 2.98 -17.29 11.97
CA VAL A 82 2.70 -16.82 10.61
C VAL A 82 1.95 -17.87 9.83
N GLY A 83 0.71 -17.56 9.44
CA GLY A 83 -0.10 -18.34 8.52
C GLY A 83 -0.06 -17.77 7.11
N VAL A 84 -0.19 -18.63 6.10
CA VAL A 84 -0.42 -18.24 4.70
C VAL A 84 -1.84 -18.64 4.30
N LEU A 85 -2.60 -17.70 3.74
CA LEU A 85 -3.97 -17.90 3.31
C LEU A 85 -4.11 -17.55 1.82
N ASN A 86 -4.29 -18.57 1.00
CA ASN A 86 -4.49 -18.43 -0.44
C ASN A 86 -5.97 -18.59 -0.78
N ILE A 87 -6.74 -17.50 -0.72
CA ILE A 87 -8.15 -17.50 -1.10
C ILE A 87 -8.24 -17.34 -2.61
N THR A 88 -8.78 -18.33 -3.31
CA THR A 88 -8.75 -18.38 -4.78
C THR A 88 -10.07 -17.99 -5.44
N ASN A 89 -11.17 -18.00 -4.69
CA ASN A 89 -12.52 -17.75 -5.20
C ASN A 89 -13.43 -17.14 -4.11
N ARG A 90 -14.63 -16.73 -4.53
CA ARG A 90 -15.60 -16.06 -3.66
C ARG A 90 -16.26 -17.00 -2.65
N GLU A 91 -16.31 -18.31 -2.89
CA GLU A 91 -16.87 -19.27 -1.94
C GLU A 91 -15.94 -19.39 -0.72
N GLU A 92 -14.65 -19.55 -0.97
CA GLU A 92 -13.61 -19.51 0.07
C GLU A 92 -13.58 -18.16 0.81
N ALA A 93 -13.81 -17.04 0.12
CA ALA A 93 -13.91 -15.73 0.75
C ALA A 93 -15.16 -15.55 1.65
N ASN A 94 -16.13 -16.47 1.54
CA ASN A 94 -17.34 -16.52 2.37
C ASN A 94 -17.38 -17.74 3.31
N SER A 95 -16.31 -18.54 3.36
CA SER A 95 -16.25 -19.71 4.23
C SER A 95 -16.07 -19.29 5.69
N ASP A 96 -16.71 -20.03 6.60
CA ASP A 96 -16.61 -19.74 8.04
C ASP A 96 -15.20 -20.07 8.57
N GLU A 97 -14.52 -21.07 7.99
CA GLU A 97 -13.13 -21.42 8.31
C GLU A 97 -12.18 -20.24 8.07
N ASN A 98 -12.22 -19.64 6.88
CA ASN A 98 -11.36 -18.51 6.54
C ASN A 98 -11.77 -17.24 7.31
N TYR A 99 -13.06 -17.07 7.57
CA TYR A 99 -13.56 -15.99 8.42
C TYR A 99 -12.97 -16.07 9.83
N GLU A 100 -13.03 -17.23 10.50
CA GLU A 100 -12.49 -17.40 11.86
C GLU A 100 -10.96 -17.25 11.87
N ARG A 101 -10.30 -17.70 10.81
CA ARG A 101 -8.87 -17.50 10.60
C ARG A 101 -8.51 -16.02 10.52
N ILE A 102 -9.24 -15.19 9.76
CA ILE A 102 -9.02 -13.74 9.69
C ILE A 102 -9.40 -13.03 10.99
N LYS A 103 -10.49 -13.47 11.63
CA LYS A 103 -10.98 -12.89 12.89
C LYS A 103 -9.96 -12.99 14.02
N ALA A 104 -9.27 -14.13 14.12
CA ALA A 104 -8.22 -14.33 15.11
C ALA A 104 -6.85 -13.75 14.73
N ALA A 105 -6.70 -13.11 13.56
CA ALA A 105 -5.45 -12.49 13.14
C ALA A 105 -5.32 -11.07 13.71
N GLU A 106 -4.09 -10.67 14.03
CA GLU A 106 -3.74 -9.34 14.54
C GLU A 106 -2.91 -8.55 13.52
N VAL A 107 -2.26 -9.26 12.60
CA VAL A 107 -1.57 -8.69 11.45
C VAL A 107 -2.04 -9.40 10.19
N ILE A 108 -2.49 -8.65 9.19
CA ILE A 108 -3.00 -9.17 7.93
C ILE A 108 -2.25 -8.49 6.79
N ILE A 109 -1.61 -9.28 5.92
CA ILE A 109 -0.71 -8.77 4.89
C ILE A 109 -1.16 -9.22 3.52
N PHE A 110 -1.56 -8.28 2.66
CA PHE A 110 -1.90 -8.53 1.27
C PHE A 110 -0.66 -8.42 0.39
N THR A 111 -0.29 -9.52 -0.27
CA THR A 111 0.89 -9.56 -1.13
C THR A 111 0.67 -8.87 -2.48
N GLY A 112 1.74 -8.74 -3.26
CA GLY A 112 1.68 -8.23 -4.63
C GLY A 112 1.07 -9.23 -5.62
N GLY A 113 0.88 -8.76 -6.86
CA GLY A 113 0.29 -9.54 -7.95
C GLY A 113 -0.74 -8.72 -8.72
N ASP A 114 -1.95 -9.25 -8.87
CA ASP A 114 -3.08 -8.58 -9.53
C ASP A 114 -4.10 -8.02 -8.51
N GLN A 115 -4.21 -6.69 -8.46
CA GLN A 115 -5.13 -5.99 -7.57
C GLN A 115 -6.61 -6.17 -7.95
N LEU A 116 -6.93 -6.39 -9.25
CA LEU A 116 -8.29 -6.67 -9.69
C LEU A 116 -8.73 -8.06 -9.27
N ARG A 117 -7.82 -9.05 -9.31
CA ARG A 117 -8.06 -10.38 -8.74
C ARG A 117 -8.38 -10.29 -7.25
N LEU A 118 -7.63 -9.48 -6.50
CA LEU A 118 -7.87 -9.29 -5.07
C LEU A 118 -9.24 -8.66 -4.79
N SER A 119 -9.54 -7.52 -5.42
CA SER A 119 -10.80 -6.80 -5.17
C SER A 119 -12.04 -7.57 -5.65
N SER A 120 -11.95 -8.31 -6.77
CA SER A 120 -13.08 -9.11 -7.28
C SER A 120 -13.38 -10.36 -6.44
N ILE A 121 -12.37 -10.98 -5.84
CA ILE A 121 -12.56 -12.14 -4.95
C ILE A 121 -13.08 -11.68 -3.58
N PHE A 122 -12.51 -10.64 -2.99
CA PHE A 122 -12.85 -10.21 -1.63
C PHE A 122 -14.05 -9.28 -1.58
N GLY A 123 -14.24 -8.40 -2.56
CA GLY A 123 -15.24 -7.33 -2.54
C GLY A 123 -16.64 -7.81 -2.13
N GLY A 124 -17.16 -7.24 -1.04
CA GLY A 124 -18.50 -7.52 -0.51
C GLY A 124 -18.69 -8.91 0.15
N THR A 125 -17.63 -9.69 0.35
CA THR A 125 -17.70 -11.01 1.02
C THR A 125 -17.67 -10.89 2.54
N LYS A 126 -17.95 -12.00 3.25
CA LYS A 126 -17.81 -12.07 4.71
C LYS A 126 -16.41 -11.67 5.19
N ILE A 127 -15.36 -12.14 4.50
CA ILE A 127 -13.98 -11.77 4.85
C ILE A 127 -13.73 -10.27 4.68
N HIS A 128 -14.22 -9.67 3.61
CA HIS A 128 -14.11 -8.22 3.43
C HIS A 128 -14.82 -7.43 4.53
N GLN A 129 -16.01 -7.87 4.96
CA GLN A 129 -16.75 -7.24 6.04
C GLN A 129 -15.97 -7.31 7.37
N ILE A 130 -15.47 -8.49 7.77
CA ILE A 130 -14.70 -8.61 9.02
C ILE A 130 -13.38 -7.84 8.97
N LEU A 131 -12.72 -7.74 7.81
CA LEU A 131 -11.52 -6.92 7.66
C LEU A 131 -11.82 -5.44 7.96
N LEU A 132 -12.90 -4.90 7.40
CA LEU A 132 -13.34 -3.53 7.64
C LEU A 132 -13.77 -3.32 9.10
N GLU A 133 -14.47 -4.29 9.69
CA GLU A 133 -14.88 -4.25 11.10
C GLU A 133 -13.68 -4.26 12.04
N LYS A 134 -12.71 -5.15 11.82
CA LYS A 134 -11.47 -5.21 12.61
C LYS A 134 -10.70 -3.90 12.48
N TYR A 135 -10.50 -3.40 11.26
CA TYR A 135 -9.78 -2.15 11.04
C TYR A 135 -10.43 -0.97 11.78
N ARG A 136 -11.76 -0.90 11.82
CA ARG A 136 -12.48 0.14 12.54
C ARG A 136 -12.40 -0.04 14.07
N ASN A 137 -12.56 -1.26 14.56
CA ASN A 137 -12.92 -1.52 15.95
C ASN A 137 -11.81 -2.13 16.83
N GLU A 138 -10.71 -2.59 16.23
CA GLU A 138 -9.65 -3.33 16.89
C GLU A 138 -8.26 -2.78 16.53
N PRO A 139 -7.23 -2.94 17.39
CA PRO A 139 -5.85 -2.55 17.09
C PRO A 139 -5.14 -3.54 16.15
N VAL A 140 -5.78 -3.85 15.01
CA VAL A 140 -5.22 -4.72 13.96
C VAL A 140 -4.26 -3.92 13.08
N VAL A 141 -3.20 -4.57 12.58
CA VAL A 141 -2.37 -4.02 11.50
C VAL A 141 -2.78 -4.67 10.19
N ILE A 142 -3.21 -3.86 9.23
CA ILE A 142 -3.42 -4.29 7.85
C ILE A 142 -2.29 -3.73 7.01
N ALA A 143 -1.58 -4.58 6.27
CA ALA A 143 -0.54 -4.17 5.36
C ALA A 143 -0.84 -4.64 3.93
N GLY A 144 -0.42 -3.87 2.94
CA GLY A 144 -0.55 -4.22 1.53
C GLY A 144 0.69 -3.81 0.75
N THR A 145 1.22 -4.71 -0.08
CA THR A 145 2.35 -4.39 -0.97
C THR A 145 1.94 -4.51 -2.44
N SER A 146 2.39 -3.57 -3.28
CA SER A 146 2.10 -3.55 -4.71
C SER A 146 0.59 -3.61 -4.98
N ALA A 147 0.06 -4.76 -5.42
CA ALA A 147 -1.38 -4.97 -5.60
C ALA A 147 -2.20 -4.77 -4.31
N GLY A 148 -1.71 -5.27 -3.16
CA GLY A 148 -2.37 -5.09 -1.87
C GLY A 148 -2.46 -3.61 -1.45
N ALA A 149 -1.43 -2.83 -1.78
CA ALA A 149 -1.43 -1.38 -1.51
C ALA A 149 -2.44 -0.65 -2.39
N ALA A 150 -2.44 -0.93 -3.70
CA ALA A 150 -3.40 -0.36 -4.64
C ALA A 150 -4.86 -0.69 -4.27
N ALA A 151 -5.10 -1.92 -3.81
CA ALA A 151 -6.42 -2.37 -3.36
C ALA A 151 -6.82 -1.83 -1.99
N SER A 152 -5.92 -1.21 -1.22
CA SER A 152 -6.27 -0.72 0.12
C SER A 152 -7.19 0.49 0.09
N SER A 153 -7.09 1.32 -0.94
CA SER A 153 -7.95 2.49 -1.11
C SER A 153 -9.31 2.13 -1.69
N LYS A 154 -10.33 2.95 -1.40
CA LYS A 154 -11.67 2.76 -1.97
C LYS A 154 -11.71 2.90 -3.49
N ASN A 155 -10.95 3.86 -4.04
CA ASN A 155 -10.72 3.98 -5.47
C ASN A 155 -9.37 3.33 -5.82
N MET A 156 -9.33 2.49 -6.84
CA MET A 156 -8.16 1.69 -7.20
C MET A 156 -7.88 1.77 -8.70
N ILE A 157 -6.64 2.10 -9.06
CA ILE A 157 -6.15 1.96 -10.43
C ILE A 157 -5.88 0.47 -10.71
N TYR A 158 -6.62 -0.13 -11.63
CA TYR A 158 -6.41 -1.53 -12.00
C TYR A 158 -5.72 -1.68 -13.37
N GLN A 159 -5.75 -0.65 -14.21
CA GLN A 159 -5.11 -0.67 -15.52
C GLN A 159 -4.75 0.75 -15.98
N GLY A 160 -3.68 0.88 -16.76
CA GLY A 160 -3.31 2.11 -17.46
C GLY A 160 -1.86 2.11 -17.92
N SER A 161 -1.64 2.53 -19.17
CA SER A 161 -0.31 2.75 -19.77
C SER A 161 0.39 3.90 -19.06
N SER A 162 1.69 3.80 -18.76
CA SER A 162 2.47 4.97 -18.29
C SER A 162 2.66 6.01 -19.39
N LYS A 163 2.78 5.56 -20.65
CA LYS A 163 3.07 6.41 -21.81
C LYS A 163 1.86 7.21 -22.25
N ASP A 164 0.70 6.57 -22.25
CA ASP A 164 -0.54 7.11 -22.83
C ASP A 164 -1.51 7.55 -21.74
N ALA A 165 -1.06 7.58 -20.48
CA ALA A 165 -1.88 7.84 -19.30
C ALA A 165 -2.72 9.12 -19.35
N LEU A 166 -2.22 10.15 -20.03
CA LEU A 166 -2.88 11.45 -20.15
C LEU A 166 -3.83 11.52 -21.35
N LEU A 167 -4.11 10.40 -22.02
CA LEU A 167 -5.20 10.30 -22.98
C LEU A 167 -6.48 9.90 -22.24
N LYS A 168 -7.60 10.55 -22.58
CA LYS A 168 -8.89 10.27 -21.94
C LYS A 168 -9.27 8.81 -22.12
N GLY A 169 -9.53 8.15 -20.99
CA GLY A 169 -9.96 6.75 -20.93
C GLY A 169 -8.83 5.72 -20.81
N GLU A 170 -7.55 6.09 -20.84
CA GLU A 170 -6.45 5.13 -20.72
C GLU A 170 -6.23 4.61 -19.29
N VAL A 171 -6.52 5.43 -18.28
CA VAL A 171 -6.49 5.00 -16.87
C VAL A 171 -7.84 4.42 -16.49
N LYS A 172 -7.84 3.18 -15.98
CA LYS A 172 -9.05 2.49 -15.53
C LYS A 172 -9.05 2.40 -14.00
N ILE A 173 -10.12 2.93 -13.41
CA ILE A 173 -10.34 3.01 -11.97
C ILE A 173 -11.57 2.17 -11.62
N THR A 174 -11.49 1.43 -10.52
CA THR A 174 -12.61 0.65 -9.96
C THR A 174 -12.56 0.69 -8.43
N GLY A 175 -13.46 -0.04 -7.76
CA GLY A 175 -13.46 -0.18 -6.31
C GLY A 175 -12.33 -1.07 -5.79
N GLY A 176 -11.64 -0.62 -4.75
CA GLY A 176 -10.76 -1.45 -3.92
C GLY A 176 -11.47 -2.00 -2.69
N LEU A 177 -10.69 -2.30 -1.64
CA LEU A 177 -11.15 -2.86 -0.35
C LEU A 177 -11.53 -1.76 0.66
N GLY A 178 -11.18 -0.50 0.42
CA GLY A 178 -11.71 0.62 1.22
C GLY A 178 -11.27 0.65 2.69
N PHE A 179 -10.01 0.31 2.97
CA PHE A 179 -9.39 0.58 4.29
C PHE A 179 -9.09 2.06 4.48
N ILE A 180 -8.88 2.80 3.38
CA ILE A 180 -8.71 4.24 3.38
C ILE A 180 -9.56 4.88 2.27
N ASP A 181 -10.27 5.94 2.64
CA ASP A 181 -11.08 6.76 1.75
C ASP A 181 -10.27 7.97 1.25
N ASP A 182 -10.82 8.71 0.28
CA ASP A 182 -10.27 9.98 -0.21
C ASP A 182 -8.82 9.94 -0.73
N VAL A 183 -8.32 8.75 -1.05
CA VAL A 183 -7.02 8.55 -1.69
C VAL A 183 -7.12 7.55 -2.85
N ILE A 184 -6.14 7.58 -3.74
CA ILE A 184 -5.90 6.54 -4.75
C ILE A 184 -4.41 6.18 -4.77
N VAL A 185 -4.12 4.90 -4.59
CA VAL A 185 -2.74 4.40 -4.44
C VAL A 185 -2.24 3.84 -5.76
N ASP A 186 -0.98 4.18 -6.07
CA ASP A 186 -0.28 3.71 -7.23
C ASP A 186 1.13 3.22 -6.89
N THR A 187 1.49 2.04 -7.38
CA THR A 187 2.69 1.31 -6.93
C THR A 187 3.74 1.15 -8.02
N HIS A 188 4.98 0.78 -7.64
CA HIS A 188 6.17 0.78 -8.51
C HIS A 188 6.32 2.12 -9.26
N PHE A 189 5.99 3.20 -8.58
CA PHE A 189 5.58 4.45 -9.20
C PHE A 189 6.72 5.12 -9.97
N VAL A 190 7.86 5.32 -9.30
CA VAL A 190 9.04 5.99 -9.85
C VAL A 190 9.67 5.11 -10.94
N GLN A 191 9.85 3.82 -10.66
CA GLN A 191 10.51 2.86 -11.53
C GLN A 191 9.81 2.69 -12.89
N ARG A 192 8.47 2.82 -12.92
CA ARG A 192 7.66 2.64 -14.14
C ARG A 192 7.18 3.96 -14.74
N GLY A 193 7.66 5.11 -14.26
CA GLY A 193 7.31 6.44 -14.78
C GLY A 193 5.81 6.74 -14.72
N ARG A 194 5.15 6.36 -13.62
CA ARG A 194 3.67 6.34 -13.51
C ARG A 194 3.01 7.67 -13.13
N ILE A 195 3.75 8.78 -13.19
CA ILE A 195 3.23 10.12 -12.84
C ILE A 195 2.03 10.52 -13.69
N GLY A 196 2.04 10.24 -15.00
CA GLY A 196 0.94 10.61 -15.89
C GLY A 196 -0.40 10.02 -15.48
N ARG A 197 -0.43 8.76 -15.02
CA ARG A 197 -1.69 8.11 -14.63
C ARG A 197 -2.21 8.57 -13.28
N LEU A 198 -1.32 8.95 -12.38
CA LEU A 198 -1.71 9.51 -11.09
C LEU A 198 -2.20 10.95 -11.23
N LEU A 199 -1.56 11.75 -12.08
CA LEU A 199 -2.06 13.07 -12.50
C LEU A 199 -3.45 12.97 -13.12
N TYR A 200 -3.65 12.02 -14.05
CA TYR A 200 -4.95 11.78 -14.65
C TYR A 200 -6.00 11.38 -13.60
N ALA A 201 -5.65 10.44 -12.71
CA ALA A 201 -6.55 9.98 -11.66
C ALA A 201 -7.01 11.14 -10.76
N ALA A 202 -6.07 11.95 -10.27
CA ALA A 202 -6.35 13.13 -9.45
C ALA A 202 -7.15 14.19 -10.22
N ALA A 203 -6.87 14.44 -11.51
CA ALA A 203 -7.65 15.37 -12.32
C ALA A 203 -9.07 14.88 -12.60
N SER A 204 -9.25 13.57 -12.80
CA SER A 204 -10.56 12.94 -13.02
C SER A 204 -11.41 12.82 -11.75
N ASN A 205 -10.77 12.89 -10.58
CA ASN A 205 -11.41 12.90 -9.28
C ASN A 205 -10.69 13.86 -8.31
N PRO A 206 -10.88 15.18 -8.44
CA PRO A 206 -10.10 16.17 -7.68
C PRO A 206 -10.26 16.12 -6.16
N GLY A 207 -11.26 15.40 -5.65
CA GLY A 207 -11.50 15.22 -4.22
C GLY A 207 -10.59 14.18 -3.55
N ILE A 208 -9.82 13.40 -4.31
CA ILE A 208 -8.93 12.37 -3.76
C ILE A 208 -7.46 12.77 -3.88
N LEU A 209 -6.66 12.35 -2.92
CA LEU A 209 -5.20 12.46 -2.97
C LEU A 209 -4.61 11.29 -3.77
N GLY A 210 -3.87 11.59 -4.84
CA GLY A 210 -3.06 10.59 -5.53
C GLY A 210 -1.80 10.27 -4.74
N ILE A 211 -1.55 8.99 -4.46
CA ILE A 211 -0.38 8.50 -3.71
C ILE A 211 0.45 7.60 -4.63
N GLY A 212 1.62 8.06 -5.05
CA GLY A 212 2.59 7.30 -5.81
C GLY A 212 3.68 6.74 -4.91
N LEU A 213 3.68 5.42 -4.69
CA LEU A 213 4.65 4.72 -3.84
C LEU A 213 5.81 4.14 -4.69
N GLY A 214 7.03 4.53 -4.36
CA GLY A 214 8.25 3.87 -4.84
C GLY A 214 8.42 2.46 -4.26
N GLU A 215 9.27 1.65 -4.90
CA GLU A 215 9.69 0.36 -4.33
C GLU A 215 10.39 0.54 -2.97
N ASP A 216 10.27 -0.49 -2.11
CA ASP A 216 10.81 -0.50 -0.74
C ASP A 216 10.47 0.76 0.10
N THR A 217 9.33 1.38 -0.24
CA THR A 217 8.81 2.59 0.39
C THR A 217 7.31 2.43 0.62
N GLY A 218 6.79 3.04 1.68
CA GLY A 218 5.39 3.00 1.99
C GLY A 218 4.90 4.18 2.82
N LEU A 219 3.63 4.10 3.19
CA LEU A 219 3.03 4.97 4.20
C LEU A 219 2.56 4.10 5.37
N PHE A 220 2.97 4.48 6.57
CA PHE A 220 2.33 4.07 7.82
C PHE A 220 1.19 5.03 8.12
N ILE A 221 -0.03 4.50 8.20
CA ILE A 221 -1.25 5.29 8.35
C ILE A 221 -1.87 4.99 9.71
N SER A 222 -1.92 6.02 10.54
CA SER A 222 -2.51 6.00 11.88
C SER A 222 -3.69 6.97 11.95
N ASP A 223 -4.62 6.68 12.86
CA ASP A 223 -5.87 7.41 13.04
C ASP A 223 -6.72 7.56 11.75
N GLY A 224 -6.42 6.78 10.72
CA GLY A 224 -7.07 6.82 9.41
C GLY A 224 -6.73 8.03 8.54
N HIS A 225 -5.92 9.00 9.01
CA HIS A 225 -5.59 10.21 8.26
C HIS A 225 -4.14 10.69 8.40
N ILE A 226 -3.39 10.25 9.42
CA ILE A 226 -1.98 10.61 9.59
C ILE A 226 -1.11 9.62 8.81
N MET A 227 -0.40 10.11 7.80
CA MET A 227 0.43 9.30 6.90
C MET A 227 1.90 9.63 7.10
N GLU A 228 2.64 8.74 7.75
CA GLU A 228 4.10 8.79 7.91
C GLU A 228 4.75 8.04 6.75
N ALA A 229 5.66 8.69 6.01
CA ALA A 229 6.46 8.00 5.01
C ALA A 229 7.51 7.11 5.68
N ILE A 230 7.61 5.87 5.21
CA ILE A 230 8.53 4.85 5.73
C ILE A 230 9.30 4.18 4.59
N GLY A 231 10.54 3.80 4.84
CA GLY A 231 11.36 3.00 3.92
C GLY A 231 12.40 3.81 3.16
N SER A 232 13.00 3.22 2.13
CA SER A 232 14.26 3.72 1.57
C SER A 232 14.13 4.66 0.37
N GLY A 233 12.95 4.73 -0.25
CA GLY A 233 12.68 5.55 -1.44
C GLY A 233 11.80 6.77 -1.15
N MET A 234 10.92 7.09 -2.10
CA MET A 234 10.09 8.30 -2.07
C MET A 234 8.61 7.97 -2.23
N VAL A 235 7.77 8.76 -1.57
CA VAL A 235 6.33 8.84 -1.82
C VAL A 235 6.04 10.15 -2.52
N ILE A 236 5.30 10.10 -3.63
CA ILE A 236 4.88 11.29 -4.37
C ILE A 236 3.38 11.46 -4.17
N LEU A 237 2.98 12.63 -3.66
CA LEU A 237 1.57 12.98 -3.51
C LEU A 237 1.16 13.91 -4.64
N VAL A 238 0.01 13.65 -5.25
CA VAL A 238 -0.60 14.46 -6.30
C VAL A 238 -1.97 14.92 -5.82
N ASP A 239 -2.13 16.22 -5.72
CA ASP A 239 -3.29 16.83 -5.09
C ASP A 239 -4.04 17.75 -6.07
N GLY A 240 -5.24 17.28 -6.45
CA GLY A 240 -6.12 17.94 -7.42
C GLY A 240 -7.05 18.99 -6.81
N ARG A 241 -7.09 19.17 -5.49
CA ARG A 241 -8.11 20.03 -4.84
C ARG A 241 -7.98 21.51 -5.20
N ASN A 242 -6.76 21.94 -5.54
CA ASN A 242 -6.46 23.30 -6.02
C ASN A 242 -6.33 23.38 -7.55
N MET A 243 -6.69 22.33 -8.29
CA MET A 243 -6.67 22.32 -9.74
C MET A 243 -7.54 23.47 -10.29
N ALA A 244 -6.95 24.29 -11.15
CA ALA A 244 -7.59 25.48 -11.67
C ALA A 244 -8.43 25.21 -12.92
N ASP A 245 -8.05 24.22 -13.73
CA ASP A 245 -8.73 23.90 -14.99
C ASP A 245 -8.31 22.52 -15.55
N THR A 246 -9.19 21.89 -16.32
CA THR A 246 -8.90 20.70 -17.14
C THR A 246 -9.89 20.58 -18.30
N ASN A 247 -9.43 20.13 -19.47
CA ASN A 247 -10.28 19.89 -20.65
C ASN A 247 -10.93 18.49 -20.68
N LEU A 248 -10.96 17.77 -19.55
CA LEU A 248 -11.34 16.35 -19.50
C LEU A 248 -12.77 16.10 -20.01
N THR A 249 -13.69 17.05 -19.83
CA THR A 249 -15.07 17.01 -20.36
C THR A 249 -15.16 17.32 -21.84
N ASP A 250 -14.19 18.04 -22.39
CA ASP A 250 -14.26 18.64 -23.73
C ASP A 250 -13.60 17.76 -24.80
N VAL A 251 -12.77 16.82 -24.38
CA VAL A 251 -12.04 15.93 -25.28
C VAL A 251 -12.72 14.56 -25.40
N GLU A 252 -12.56 13.93 -26.57
CA GLU A 252 -13.03 12.57 -26.85
C GLU A 252 -12.10 11.51 -26.23
N MET A 253 -12.56 10.25 -26.19
CA MET A 253 -11.71 9.13 -25.79
C MET A 253 -10.45 9.03 -26.67
N GLY A 254 -9.29 8.79 -26.05
CA GLY A 254 -8.00 8.72 -26.72
C GLY A 254 -7.37 10.08 -27.06
N GLN A 255 -8.02 11.20 -26.72
CA GLN A 255 -7.45 12.54 -26.93
C GLN A 255 -6.68 13.03 -25.68
N PRO A 256 -5.66 13.90 -25.84
CA PRO A 256 -4.86 14.41 -24.74
C PRO A 256 -5.65 15.27 -23.73
N VAL A 257 -5.39 15.04 -22.46
CA VAL A 257 -5.91 15.83 -21.33
C VAL A 257 -4.89 16.86 -20.87
N SER A 258 -5.35 18.09 -20.68
CA SER A 258 -4.63 19.21 -20.07
C SER A 258 -5.06 19.37 -18.62
N ILE A 259 -4.11 19.69 -17.75
CA ILE A 259 -4.32 19.89 -16.30
C ILE A 259 -3.60 21.16 -15.90
N LYS A 260 -4.29 22.09 -15.26
CA LYS A 260 -3.74 23.36 -14.79
C LYS A 260 -3.72 23.41 -13.26
N ASN A 261 -2.57 23.78 -12.69
CA ASN A 261 -2.40 24.04 -11.26
C ASN A 261 -2.61 22.82 -10.33
N MET A 262 -1.94 21.71 -10.65
CA MET A 262 -1.87 20.53 -9.78
C MET A 262 -0.76 20.71 -8.74
N VAL A 263 -1.03 20.40 -7.47
CA VAL A 263 -0.02 20.43 -6.41
C VAL A 263 0.65 19.05 -6.34
N VAL A 264 1.98 19.04 -6.23
CA VAL A 264 2.76 17.82 -6.06
C VAL A 264 3.66 17.97 -4.84
N HIS A 265 3.60 16.97 -3.95
CA HIS A 265 4.52 16.85 -2.84
C HIS A 265 5.39 15.61 -3.01
N VAL A 266 6.58 15.64 -2.42
CA VAL A 266 7.48 14.50 -2.32
C VAL A 266 7.80 14.31 -0.85
N MET A 267 7.67 13.08 -0.38
CA MET A 267 7.96 12.67 0.98
C MET A 267 9.07 11.63 0.98
N CYS A 268 9.95 11.71 1.97
CA CYS A 268 10.90 10.65 2.32
C CYS A 268 10.67 10.17 3.76
N ASP A 269 11.45 9.17 4.18
CA ASP A 269 11.36 8.55 5.51
C ASP A 269 11.24 9.57 6.65
N GLY A 270 10.19 9.43 7.45
CA GLY A 270 9.88 10.28 8.59
C GLY A 270 9.02 11.52 8.29
N ASP A 271 8.82 11.90 7.02
CA ASP A 271 7.88 12.96 6.66
C ASP A 271 6.44 12.55 6.98
N VAL A 272 5.60 13.51 7.38
CA VAL A 272 4.22 13.25 7.78
C VAL A 272 3.26 14.12 6.99
N TYR A 273 2.24 13.50 6.38
CA TYR A 273 1.12 14.19 5.75
C TYR A 273 -0.17 13.91 6.53
N ASP A 274 -0.91 14.96 6.90
CA ASP A 274 -2.25 14.83 7.47
C ASP A 274 -3.29 14.93 6.36
N LEU A 275 -4.08 13.87 6.13
CA LEU A 275 -5.13 13.85 5.11
C LEU A 275 -6.32 14.76 5.44
N THR A 276 -6.56 15.10 6.70
CA THR A 276 -7.67 15.97 7.12
C THR A 276 -7.33 17.43 6.83
N ASP A 277 -6.16 17.89 7.28
CA ASP A 277 -5.70 19.26 7.10
C ASP A 277 -5.00 19.47 5.76
N HIS A 278 -4.63 18.38 5.11
CA HIS A 278 -3.85 18.32 3.89
C HIS A 278 -2.58 19.14 3.95
N SER A 279 -1.82 18.91 5.02
CA SER A 279 -0.56 19.57 5.29
C SER A 279 0.56 18.54 5.33
N LEU A 280 1.70 18.90 4.73
CA LEU A 280 2.93 18.12 4.79
C LEU A 280 3.88 18.76 5.81
N VAL A 281 4.36 17.96 6.76
CA VAL A 281 5.47 18.30 7.65
C VAL A 281 6.69 17.50 7.21
N ILE A 282 7.73 18.23 6.81
CA ILE A 282 9.01 17.63 6.44
C ILE A 282 9.82 17.39 7.71
N HIS A 283 10.30 16.16 7.90
CA HIS A 283 11.22 15.82 8.96
C HIS A 283 12.63 16.29 8.58
N HIS A 284 13.21 17.16 9.42
CA HIS A 284 14.56 17.67 9.22
C HIS A 284 15.53 16.97 10.19
N PRO A 285 16.20 15.88 9.77
CA PRO A 285 17.17 15.20 10.61
C PRO A 285 18.32 16.16 10.95
N LYS A 286 18.48 16.48 12.23
CA LYS A 286 19.42 17.53 12.68
C LYS A 286 20.90 17.14 12.58
N VAL A 287 21.22 15.88 12.28
CA VAL A 287 22.61 15.39 12.13
C VAL A 287 22.60 14.18 11.19
N ILE A 288 23.38 14.23 10.10
CA ILE A 288 23.85 13.03 9.40
C ILE A 288 25.13 12.61 10.12
N PRO A 289 25.17 11.49 10.86
CA PRO A 289 26.43 10.98 11.39
C PRO A 289 27.31 10.67 10.18
N ILE A 290 28.44 11.36 10.08
CA ILE A 290 29.47 11.04 9.10
C ILE A 290 29.99 9.64 9.51
N SER A 291 29.67 8.63 8.72
CA SER A 291 30.28 7.29 8.80
C SER A 291 31.75 7.38 8.42
#